data_AF-D3CS45-F1
#
_entry.id   AF-D3CS45-F1
#
_cell.length_a   1.000
_cell.length_b   1.000
_cell.length_c   1.000
_cell.angle_alpha   90.00
_cell.angle_beta   90.00
_cell.angle_gamma   90.00
#
_symmetry.space_group_name_H-M   'P 1'
#
loop_
_entity.id
_entity.type
_entity.pdbx_description
1 polymer ?
#
loop_
_entity_poly.entity_id
_entity_poly.type
_entity_poly.pdbx_seq_one_letter_code
_entity_poly.pdbx_strand_id
1 'polypeptide(L)'
;MPDLGSFRRRVRQAGAELKGELKAANIEVSEIIVEGAKAKASGQGKQANRAASTLKAGKSASDAYVNFGTKRKPYALGSEFGSKRDHPRELESGRTMRGWNQFRSWRGNKEGAGYFLWPTIRQEKTKITETYLAAIDRIVGIMARED
;
A
#
# COMPACT_ATOMS: atom_id res chain seq x y z
N MET A 1 -39.88 -10.62 -23.59
CA MET A 1 -38.63 -11.16 -23.00
C MET A 1 -37.46 -10.40 -23.59
N PRO A 2 -36.47 -9.98 -22.78
CA PRO A 2 -35.22 -9.45 -23.33
C PRO A 2 -34.56 -10.50 -24.22
N ASP A 3 -33.98 -10.06 -25.34
CA ASP A 3 -33.20 -10.93 -26.21
C ASP A 3 -31.83 -11.26 -25.56
N LEU A 4 -31.19 -12.34 -26.02
CA LEU A 4 -29.90 -12.78 -25.49
C LEU A 4 -28.80 -11.71 -25.64
N GLY A 5 -28.88 -10.85 -26.66
CA GLY A 5 -27.94 -9.76 -26.89
C GLY A 5 -28.07 -8.64 -25.86
N SER A 6 -29.29 -8.21 -25.54
CA SER A 6 -29.55 -7.23 -24.48
C SER A 6 -29.19 -7.76 -23.09
N PHE A 7 -29.45 -9.04 -22.80
CA PHE A 7 -28.99 -9.69 -21.57
C PHE A 7 -27.45 -9.69 -21.45
N ARG A 8 -26.72 -10.12 -22.48
CA ARG A 8 -25.24 -10.12 -22.48
C ARG A 8 -24.66 -8.73 -22.29
N ARG A 9 -25.30 -7.69 -22.86
CA ARG A 9 -24.90 -6.30 -22.69
C ARG A 9 -25.05 -5.84 -21.24
N ARG A 10 -26.17 -6.17 -20.59
CA ARG A 10 -26.42 -5.86 -19.17
C ARG A 10 -25.39 -6.53 -18.26
N VAL A 11 -25.17 -7.83 -18.40
CA VAL A 11 -24.16 -8.56 -17.60
C VAL A 11 -22.76 -7.94 -17.75
N ARG A 12 -22.39 -7.54 -18.97
CA ARG A 12 -21.10 -6.87 -19.20
C ARG A 12 -21.03 -5.49 -18.56
N GLN A 13 -22.12 -4.74 -18.59
CA GLN A 13 -22.20 -3.42 -17.98
C GLN A 13 -22.09 -3.51 -16.46
N ALA A 14 -22.87 -4.37 -15.82
CA ALA A 14 -22.78 -4.65 -14.39
C ALA A 14 -21.36 -5.05 -13.97
N GLY A 15 -20.70 -5.94 -14.73
CA GLY A 15 -19.31 -6.32 -14.48
C GLY A 15 -18.31 -5.16 -14.64
N ALA A 16 -18.56 -4.23 -15.55
CA ALA A 16 -17.71 -3.04 -15.73
C ALA A 16 -17.88 -2.04 -14.59
N GLU A 17 -19.11 -1.82 -14.14
CA GLU A 17 -19.45 -0.94 -13.01
C GLU A 17 -18.86 -1.49 -11.70
N LEU A 18 -19.03 -2.79 -11.43
CA LEU A 18 -18.40 -3.50 -10.31
C LEU A 18 -16.87 -3.30 -10.28
N LYS A 19 -16.22 -3.51 -11.43
CA LYS A 19 -14.78 -3.34 -11.56
C LYS A 19 -14.35 -1.89 -11.31
N GLY A 20 -15.18 -0.93 -11.73
CA GLY A 20 -14.98 0.49 -11.48
C GLY A 20 -14.98 0.82 -9.99
N GLU A 21 -15.99 0.36 -9.26
CA GLU A 21 -16.15 0.58 -7.82
C GLU A 21 -15.02 -0.05 -7.01
N LEU A 22 -14.65 -1.31 -7.30
CA LEU A 22 -13.53 -1.96 -6.63
C LEU A 22 -12.22 -1.22 -6.87
N LYS A 23 -11.98 -0.77 -8.10
CA LYS A 23 -10.79 0.02 -8.44
C LYS A 23 -10.77 1.36 -7.70
N ALA A 24 -11.92 2.02 -7.55
CA ALA A 24 -12.06 3.27 -6.81
C ALA A 24 -11.78 3.07 -5.31
N ALA A 25 -12.32 2.01 -4.71
CA ALA A 25 -12.05 1.68 -3.32
C ALA A 25 -10.57 1.35 -3.07
N ASN A 26 -9.96 0.54 -3.93
CA ASN A 26 -8.55 0.15 -3.81
C ASN A 26 -7.60 1.34 -3.89
N ILE A 27 -7.86 2.29 -4.81
CA ILE A 27 -7.03 3.49 -4.91
C ILE A 27 -7.21 4.39 -3.70
N GLU A 28 -8.46 4.60 -3.23
CA GLU A 28 -8.75 5.42 -2.05
C GLU A 28 -8.05 4.87 -0.80
N VAL A 29 -8.14 3.56 -0.57
CA VAL A 29 -7.40 2.87 0.51
C VAL A 29 -5.90 3.08 0.38
N SER A 30 -5.37 2.93 -0.83
CA SER A 30 -3.93 3.11 -1.09
C SER A 30 -3.49 4.57 -0.85
N GLU A 31 -4.33 5.55 -1.17
CA GLU A 31 -4.08 6.98 -0.94
C GLU A 31 -4.06 7.31 0.55
N ILE A 32 -5.05 6.82 1.32
CA ILE A 32 -5.09 6.94 2.79
C ILE A 32 -3.77 6.42 3.41
N ILE A 33 -3.32 5.24 2.99
CA ILE A 33 -2.08 4.64 3.48
C ILE A 33 -0.87 5.51 3.11
N VAL A 34 -0.79 6.00 1.87
CA VAL A 34 0.33 6.80 1.38
C VAL A 34 0.44 8.13 2.13
N GLU A 35 -0.69 8.82 2.34
CA GLU A 35 -0.74 10.08 3.05
C GLU A 35 -0.35 9.92 4.51
N GLY A 36 -0.97 8.97 5.21
CA GLY A 36 -0.65 8.68 6.62
C GLY A 36 0.81 8.26 6.79
N ALA A 37 1.35 7.46 5.86
CA ALA A 37 2.74 7.00 5.93
C ALA A 37 3.73 8.15 5.68
N LYS A 38 3.43 9.07 4.75
CA LYS A 38 4.24 10.28 4.53
C LYS A 38 4.21 11.20 5.74
N ALA A 39 3.04 11.44 6.32
CA ALA A 39 2.89 12.23 7.53
C ALA A 39 3.70 11.62 8.68
N LYS A 40 3.59 10.30 8.90
CA LYS A 40 4.33 9.59 9.95
C LYS A 40 5.84 9.61 9.73
N ALA A 41 6.30 9.45 8.48
CA ALA A 41 7.72 9.49 8.14
C ALA A 41 8.38 10.85 8.37
N SER A 42 7.61 11.94 8.30
CA SER A 42 8.13 13.29 8.56
C SER A 42 8.73 13.43 9.96
N GLY A 43 8.15 12.76 10.96
CA GLY A 43 8.65 12.70 12.34
C GLY A 43 9.77 11.70 12.60
N GLN A 44 10.17 10.89 11.61
CA GLN A 44 11.21 9.86 11.78
C GLN A 44 12.61 10.31 11.37
N GLY A 45 12.73 11.50 10.76
CA GLY A 45 13.99 12.11 10.32
C GLY A 45 14.13 12.23 8.79
N LYS A 46 15.17 12.95 8.35
CA LYS A 46 15.37 13.33 6.94
C LYS A 46 15.37 12.13 5.97
N GLN A 47 16.00 11.02 6.35
CA GLN A 47 16.11 9.84 5.49
C GLN A 47 14.77 9.11 5.33
N ALA A 48 13.98 9.00 6.41
CA ALA A 48 12.64 8.42 6.36
C ALA A 48 11.71 9.28 5.49
N ASN A 49 11.73 10.61 5.68
CA ASN A 49 10.96 11.53 4.87
C ASN A 49 11.33 11.44 3.37
N ARG A 50 12.63 11.37 3.06
CA ARG A 50 13.10 11.16 1.68
C ARG A 50 12.69 9.80 1.11
N ALA A 51 12.65 8.75 1.92
CA ALA A 51 12.15 7.44 1.48
C ALA A 51 10.64 7.50 1.21
N ALA A 52 9.86 8.03 2.15
CA ALA A 52 8.40 8.09 2.07
C ALA A 52 7.89 8.95 0.90
N SER A 53 8.64 9.95 0.44
CA SER A 53 8.29 10.66 -0.81
C SER A 53 8.29 9.79 -2.08
N THR A 54 8.78 8.54 -2.01
CA THR A 54 8.62 7.56 -3.12
C THR A 54 7.32 6.78 -3.07
N LEU A 55 6.56 6.87 -1.96
CA LEU A 55 5.30 6.17 -1.82
C LEU A 55 4.28 6.69 -2.85
N LYS A 56 3.71 5.76 -3.60
CA LYS A 56 2.67 6.02 -4.61
C LYS A 56 1.58 4.96 -4.55
N ALA A 57 0.33 5.41 -4.52
CA ALA A 57 -0.84 4.56 -4.61
C ALA A 57 -0.87 3.85 -5.97
N GLY A 58 -1.15 2.56 -5.95
CA GLY A 58 -1.38 1.75 -7.14
C GLY A 58 -2.82 1.86 -7.61
N LYS A 59 -3.06 1.65 -8.92
CA LYS A 59 -4.41 1.63 -9.51
C LYS A 59 -4.72 0.21 -10.00
N SER A 60 -5.30 -0.63 -9.15
CA SER A 60 -5.73 -1.99 -9.51
C SER A 60 -7.18 -2.23 -9.08
N ALA A 61 -7.90 -3.06 -9.85
CA ALA A 61 -9.24 -3.51 -9.49
C ALA A 61 -9.22 -4.75 -8.59
N SER A 62 -8.14 -5.53 -8.59
CA SER A 62 -8.03 -6.78 -7.81
C SER A 62 -7.53 -6.56 -6.39
N ASP A 63 -6.81 -5.48 -6.13
CA ASP A 63 -6.07 -5.29 -4.89
C ASP A 63 -5.66 -3.82 -4.68
N ALA A 64 -5.67 -3.39 -3.41
CA ALA A 64 -5.00 -2.17 -2.98
C ALA A 64 -3.52 -2.44 -2.77
N TYR A 65 -2.65 -1.64 -3.39
CA TYR A 65 -1.20 -1.79 -3.27
C TYR A 65 -0.50 -0.44 -3.32
N VAL A 66 0.65 -0.38 -2.67
CA VAL A 66 1.50 0.81 -2.60
C VAL A 66 2.87 0.50 -3.16
N ASN A 67 3.34 1.34 -4.08
CA ASN A 67 4.70 1.26 -4.59
C ASN A 67 5.63 1.99 -3.64
N PHE A 68 6.78 1.39 -3.32
CA PHE A 68 7.75 1.97 -2.40
C PHE A 68 9.18 1.71 -2.85
N GLY A 69 10.00 2.78 -2.84
CA GLY A 69 11.37 2.74 -3.34
C GLY A 69 11.48 3.01 -4.85
N THR A 70 12.68 3.39 -5.27
CA THR A 70 13.03 3.62 -6.69
C THR A 70 14.52 3.31 -6.87
N LYS A 71 14.98 3.15 -8.12
CA LYS A 71 16.42 3.00 -8.44
C LYS A 71 17.28 4.13 -7.84
N ARG A 72 16.74 5.36 -7.75
CA ARG A 72 17.42 6.53 -7.16
C ARG A 72 17.39 6.57 -5.64
N LYS A 73 16.52 5.78 -4.99
CA LYS A 73 16.41 5.67 -3.54
C LYS A 73 16.43 4.19 -3.11
N PRO A 74 17.55 3.48 -3.33
CA PRO A 74 17.66 2.06 -3.00
C PRO A 74 17.58 1.81 -1.49
N TYR A 75 17.84 2.83 -0.68
CA TYR A 75 17.78 2.78 0.78
C TYR A 75 16.35 2.82 1.36
N ALA A 76 15.31 2.98 0.54
CA ALA A 76 13.94 3.20 1.00
C ALA A 76 13.45 2.09 1.94
N LEU A 77 13.65 0.81 1.57
CA LEU A 77 13.27 -0.32 2.41
C LEU A 77 14.05 -0.36 3.73
N GLY A 78 15.34 -0.01 3.72
CA GLY A 78 16.12 0.11 4.95
C GLY A 78 15.59 1.21 5.88
N SER A 79 15.04 2.29 5.33
CA SER A 79 14.39 3.34 6.14
C SER A 79 13.09 2.88 6.80
N GLU A 80 12.30 2.03 6.14
CA GLU A 80 11.03 1.53 6.68
C GLU A 80 11.23 0.35 7.63
N PHE A 81 12.10 -0.60 7.31
CA PHE A 81 12.24 -1.84 8.07
C PHE A 81 13.44 -1.82 9.02
N GLY A 82 14.39 -0.92 8.83
CA GLY A 82 15.65 -0.93 9.56
C GLY A 82 16.62 -1.98 9.04
N SER A 83 17.67 -2.24 9.82
CA SER A 83 18.70 -3.22 9.50
C SER A 83 19.22 -3.94 10.75
N LYS A 84 19.90 -5.06 10.52
CA LYS A 84 20.76 -5.69 11.52
C LYS A 84 22.01 -4.83 11.70
N ARG A 85 22.02 -4.01 12.75
CA ARG A 85 23.15 -3.14 13.12
C ARG A 85 24.30 -3.95 13.68
N ASP A 86 25.51 -3.44 13.51
CA ASP A 86 26.75 -3.98 14.07
C ASP A 86 27.12 -5.42 13.66
N HIS A 87 26.37 -6.02 12.74
CA HIS A 87 26.72 -7.29 12.13
C HIS A 87 27.80 -7.07 11.05
N PRO A 88 28.98 -7.70 11.18
CA PRO A 88 30.02 -7.62 10.16
C PRO A 88 29.52 -8.22 8.84
N ARG A 89 29.83 -7.55 7.74
CA ARG A 89 29.51 -8.00 6.38
C ARG A 89 30.76 -7.89 5.52
N GLU A 90 31.08 -8.96 4.84
CA GLU A 90 32.11 -8.97 3.83
C GLU A 90 31.56 -8.30 2.55
N LEU A 91 32.30 -7.31 2.06
CA LEU A 91 32.02 -6.66 0.78
C LEU A 91 32.73 -7.43 -0.34
N GLU A 92 32.28 -7.25 -1.57
CA GLU A 92 32.92 -7.84 -2.76
C GLU A 92 34.41 -7.47 -2.89
N SER A 93 34.82 -6.33 -2.32
CA SER A 93 36.22 -5.91 -2.22
C SER A 93 37.07 -6.67 -1.21
N GLY A 94 36.52 -7.65 -0.48
CA GLY A 94 37.18 -8.35 0.64
C GLY A 94 37.26 -7.54 1.93
N ARG A 95 36.75 -6.29 1.93
CA ARG A 95 36.68 -5.44 3.12
C ARG A 95 35.49 -5.83 3.99
N THR A 96 35.69 -5.83 5.30
CA THR A 96 34.60 -5.98 6.27
C THR A 96 34.00 -4.62 6.61
N MET A 97 32.69 -4.47 6.42
CA MET A 97 31.93 -3.32 6.88
C MET A 97 31.07 -3.70 8.10
N ARG A 98 31.03 -2.81 9.10
CA ARG A 98 30.20 -2.99 10.29
C ARG A 98 28.75 -2.59 9.99
N GLY A 99 27.98 -3.55 9.46
CA GLY A 99 26.53 -3.48 9.27
C GLY A 99 26.02 -2.29 8.45
N TRP A 100 24.69 -2.17 8.36
CA TRP A 100 24.04 -1.00 7.76
C TRP A 100 23.60 -0.02 8.85
N ASN A 101 24.59 0.49 9.59
CA ASN A 101 24.37 1.33 10.77
C ASN A 101 23.75 2.71 10.45
N GLN A 102 23.62 3.08 9.18
CA GLN A 102 22.83 4.24 8.76
C GLN A 102 21.31 4.06 8.98
N PHE A 103 20.83 2.81 9.10
CA PHE A 103 19.42 2.52 9.37
C PHE A 103 19.19 2.22 10.86
N ARG A 104 17.96 2.43 11.31
CA ARG A 104 17.53 2.03 12.65
C ARG A 104 17.51 0.49 12.78
N SER A 105 17.48 -0.02 14.01
CA SER A 105 17.49 -1.46 14.26
C SER A 105 16.22 -2.15 13.76
N TRP A 106 16.36 -3.24 12.99
CA TRP A 106 15.21 -4.03 12.53
C TRP A 106 14.29 -4.45 13.68
N ARG A 107 12.98 -4.23 13.51
CA ARG A 107 11.94 -4.49 14.53
C ARG A 107 11.26 -5.86 14.39
N GLY A 108 11.73 -6.71 13.49
CA GLY A 108 11.09 -7.99 13.20
C GLY A 108 9.89 -7.87 12.25
N ASN A 109 9.10 -8.94 12.19
CA ASN A 109 7.94 -9.09 11.29
C ASN A 109 6.59 -9.16 12.03
N LYS A 110 6.57 -8.76 13.30
CA LYS A 110 5.35 -8.80 14.16
C LYS A 110 4.66 -7.44 14.18
N GLU A 111 3.77 -7.22 15.15
CA GLU A 111 3.01 -5.97 15.34
C GLU A 111 3.89 -4.71 15.43
N GLY A 112 5.13 -4.84 15.90
CA GLY A 112 6.11 -3.75 15.95
C GLY A 112 6.83 -3.45 14.61
N ALA A 113 6.53 -4.17 13.53
CA ALA A 113 7.23 -4.03 12.27
C ALA A 113 7.02 -2.66 11.61
N GLY A 114 8.06 -2.18 10.95
CA GLY A 114 8.04 -0.91 10.23
C GLY A 114 8.24 0.33 11.11
N TYR A 115 8.48 1.46 10.46
CA TYR A 115 8.63 2.76 11.13
C TYR A 115 7.52 3.73 10.77
N PHE A 116 7.02 3.70 9.54
CA PHE A 116 5.97 4.61 9.09
C PHE A 116 4.89 3.89 8.27
N LEU A 117 5.22 3.09 7.27
CA LEU A 117 4.22 2.48 6.38
C LEU A 117 3.34 1.46 7.12
N TRP A 118 3.96 0.43 7.70
CA TRP A 118 3.21 -0.62 8.41
C TRP A 118 2.48 -0.10 9.65
N PRO A 119 3.08 0.78 10.48
CA PRO A 119 2.35 1.42 11.55
C PRO A 119 1.14 2.24 11.07
N THR A 120 1.20 2.88 9.90
CA THR A 120 0.04 3.59 9.33
C THR A 120 -1.06 2.62 8.93
N ILE A 121 -0.75 1.53 8.22
CA ILE A 121 -1.76 0.52 7.84
C ILE A 121 -2.53 0.03 9.07
N ARG A 122 -1.84 -0.19 10.19
CA ARG A 122 -2.48 -0.59 11.45
C ARG A 122 -3.36 0.50 12.04
N GLN A 123 -2.90 1.75 12.04
CA GLN A 123 -3.65 2.89 12.58
C GLN A 123 -4.90 3.21 11.77
N GLU A 124 -4.81 3.09 10.44
CA GLU A 124 -5.90 3.39 9.50
C GLU A 124 -6.85 2.21 9.30
N LYS A 125 -6.71 1.10 10.05
CA LYS A 125 -7.48 -0.13 9.85
C LYS A 125 -8.99 0.12 9.80
N THR A 126 -9.51 0.96 10.70
CA THR A 126 -10.94 1.29 10.75
C THR A 126 -11.36 2.02 9.48
N LYS A 127 -10.65 3.07 9.09
CA LYS A 127 -10.94 3.85 7.88
C LYS A 127 -10.87 3.00 6.62
N ILE A 128 -9.85 2.13 6.50
CA ILE A 128 -9.72 1.17 5.39
C ILE A 128 -10.93 0.24 5.32
N THR A 129 -11.39 -0.25 6.48
CA THR A 129 -12.56 -1.13 6.56
C THR A 129 -13.82 -0.40 6.12
N GLU A 130 -14.03 0.83 6.62
CA GLU A 130 -15.17 1.68 6.24
C GLU A 130 -15.19 1.99 4.74
N THR A 131 -14.03 2.31 4.14
CA THR A 131 -13.91 2.54 2.70
C THR A 131 -14.35 1.31 1.90
N TYR A 132 -13.94 0.11 2.30
CA TYR A 132 -14.36 -1.12 1.62
C TYR A 132 -15.84 -1.45 1.85
N LEU A 133 -16.37 -1.25 3.06
CA LEU A 133 -17.80 -1.47 3.34
C LEU A 133 -18.65 -0.53 2.48
N ALA A 134 -18.31 0.75 2.41
CA ALA A 134 -19.01 1.71 1.56
C ALA A 134 -18.96 1.32 0.07
N ALA A 135 -17.85 0.73 -0.40
CA ALA A 135 -17.75 0.22 -1.76
C ALA A 135 -18.63 -1.00 -2.00
N ILE A 136 -18.68 -1.93 -1.04
CA ILE A 136 -19.57 -3.09 -1.10
C ILE A 136 -21.04 -2.64 -1.13
N ASP A 137 -21.43 -1.66 -0.31
CA ASP A 137 -22.81 -1.13 -0.32
C ASP A 137 -23.18 -0.54 -1.68
N ARG A 138 -22.26 0.20 -2.32
CA ARG A 138 -22.47 0.71 -3.69
C ARG A 138 -22.62 -0.43 -4.70
N ILE A 139 -21.77 -1.46 -4.61
CA ILE A 139 -21.81 -2.63 -5.48
C ILE A 139 -23.13 -3.40 -5.33
N VAL A 140 -23.54 -3.69 -4.10
CA VAL A 140 -24.81 -4.38 -3.82
C VAL A 140 -25.98 -3.54 -4.32
N GLY A 141 -25.93 -2.21 -4.14
CA GLY A 141 -26.93 -1.30 -4.68
C GLY A 141 -26.98 -1.23 -6.21
N ILE A 142 -25.89 -1.53 -6.92
CA ILE A 142 -25.88 -1.68 -8.38
C ILE A 142 -26.59 -2.98 -8.77
N MET A 143 -26.26 -4.09 -8.09
CA MET A 143 -26.87 -5.39 -8.37
C MET A 143 -28.38 -5.41 -8.12
N ALA A 144 -28.84 -4.80 -7.02
CA ALA A 144 -30.25 -4.76 -6.65
C ALA A 144 -31.12 -3.87 -7.56
N ARG A 145 -30.51 -3.02 -8.41
CA ARG A 145 -31.24 -2.20 -9.40
C ARG A 145 -31.46 -2.91 -10.73
N GLU A 146 -30.88 -4.10 -10.90
CA GLU A 146 -30.99 -4.89 -12.12
C GLU A 146 -32.09 -5.98 -12.04
N ASP A 147 -32.67 -6.21 -10.86
CA ASP A 147 -33.84 -7.07 -10.63
C ASP A 147 -35.15 -6.29 -10.70
#